data_AF-J0WXD3-F1
#
_entry.id   AF-J0WXD3-F1
#
_cell.length_a   1.000
_cell.length_b   1.000
_cell.length_c   1.000
_cell.angle_alpha   90.00
_cell.angle_beta   90.00
_cell.angle_gamma   90.00
#
_symmetry.space_group_name_H-M   'P 1'
#
loop_
_entity.id
_entity.type
_entity.pdbx_description
1 polymer ?
#
loop_
_entity_poly.entity_id
_entity_poly.type
_entity_poly.pdbx_seq_one_letter_code
_entity_poly.pdbx_strand_id
1 'polypeptide(L)'
;MTGQPTPDKTYFFDDGSAVLRVEDTLFKVHRTRLAAASKVFEDMFALPQKVGDGKDCKEPIEGSSEKNPIVVAGDKEAAFRDFLRVLYWQVHETMAFVRGPRTYATSLPMLHVARIAHKYQAVELEKFAISQLSEFLDALADSPAFMLPRAFCAELVEVVHLLAKADRDALEAKVLKALHKLDLAAVLCACEALPVANQALEGQAYWEALRRHCAPWHNFTPAQQVRLLVGYHALSQEWHSLAMAPAQMAWTCKTLQQAWADAAFAPAVQAHAPDDLLGRIDTMRPLLVAAIEKDKCVPECGSWKTALDFLAARRSFVAKRLHGFFVQAAAETAIVKNL
;
A
#
# COMPACT_ATOMS: atom_id res chain seq x y z
N MET A 1 17.90 10.93 26.77
CA MET A 1 17.03 11.23 27.92
C MET A 1 17.23 10.11 28.93
N THR A 2 17.54 10.44 30.19
CA THR A 2 18.01 9.51 31.24
C THR A 2 16.93 9.33 32.31
N GLY A 3 15.76 8.85 31.92
CA GLY A 3 14.72 8.41 32.87
C GLY A 3 14.93 6.92 33.21
N GLN A 4 14.69 6.52 34.45
CA GLN A 4 14.57 5.10 34.77
C GLN A 4 13.34 4.53 34.04
N PRO A 5 13.43 3.32 33.46
CA PRO A 5 12.28 2.69 32.81
C PRO A 5 11.10 2.52 33.76
N THR A 6 9.88 2.82 33.30
CA THR A 6 8.67 2.74 34.13
C THR A 6 7.82 1.52 33.79
N PRO A 7 7.23 0.81 34.77
CA PRO A 7 6.26 -0.25 34.54
C PRO A 7 5.05 0.21 33.72
N ASP A 8 4.64 -0.58 32.72
CA ASP A 8 3.39 -0.38 32.00
C ASP A 8 2.18 -0.60 32.93
N LYS A 9 1.13 0.22 32.77
CA LYS A 9 -0.05 0.16 33.64
C LYS A 9 -0.92 -1.07 33.42
N THR A 10 -0.85 -1.69 32.24
CA THR A 10 -1.76 -2.78 31.84
C THR A 10 -1.02 -4.10 31.73
N TYR A 11 0.20 -4.10 31.20
CA TYR A 11 0.98 -5.31 30.93
C TYR A 11 2.20 -5.41 31.84
N PHE A 12 1.96 -5.30 33.14
CA PHE A 12 2.94 -5.57 34.18
C PHE A 12 2.31 -6.47 35.24
N PHE A 13 2.41 -7.77 35.01
CA PHE A 13 1.73 -8.78 35.82
C PHE A 13 2.58 -9.22 37.02
N ASP A 14 1.95 -9.39 38.17
CA ASP A 14 2.63 -9.87 39.38
C ASP A 14 3.19 -11.29 39.19
N ASP A 15 2.46 -12.15 38.47
CA ASP A 15 2.82 -13.53 38.10
C ASP A 15 3.62 -13.63 36.78
N GLY A 16 3.96 -12.50 36.15
CA GLY A 16 4.73 -12.49 34.92
C GLY A 16 6.14 -13.08 35.09
N SER A 17 6.58 -13.86 34.10
CA SER A 17 7.84 -14.62 34.10
C SER A 17 8.92 -14.08 33.15
N ALA A 18 8.62 -13.01 32.40
CA ALA A 18 9.58 -12.25 31.61
C ALA A 18 9.37 -10.75 31.80
N VAL A 19 10.45 -10.01 32.03
CA VAL A 19 10.46 -8.54 31.97
C VAL A 19 11.12 -8.11 30.66
N LEU A 20 10.39 -7.37 29.84
CA LEU A 20 10.89 -6.77 28.60
C LEU A 20 10.93 -5.26 28.76
N ARG A 21 11.95 -4.63 28.17
CA ARG A 21 12.06 -3.18 28.07
C ARG A 21 11.91 -2.76 26.61
N VAL A 22 10.94 -1.90 26.34
CA VAL A 22 10.77 -1.24 25.03
C VAL A 22 10.84 0.26 25.30
N GLU A 23 11.79 0.94 24.66
CA GLU A 23 12.15 2.34 24.99
C GLU A 23 12.34 2.52 26.51
N ASP A 24 11.53 3.39 27.14
CA ASP A 24 11.55 3.66 28.59
C ASP A 24 10.39 2.99 29.34
N THR A 25 9.76 1.97 28.76
CA THR A 25 8.66 1.20 29.38
C THR A 25 9.05 -0.24 29.67
N LEU A 26 8.71 -0.73 30.86
CA LEU A 26 8.85 -2.13 31.27
C LEU A 26 7.53 -2.87 31.14
N PHE A 27 7.57 -4.02 30.49
CA PHE A 27 6.46 -4.97 30.35
C PHE A 27 6.82 -6.24 31.10
N LYS A 28 6.00 -6.65 32.08
CA LYS A 28 6.19 -7.91 32.80
C LYS A 28 5.08 -8.88 32.39
N VAL A 29 5.42 -9.89 31.59
CA VAL A 29 4.48 -10.77 30.87
C VAL A 29 4.88 -12.24 31.00
N HIS A 30 4.07 -13.14 30.45
CA HIS A 30 4.23 -14.59 30.58
C HIS A 30 5.09 -15.14 29.44
N ARG A 31 6.24 -15.76 29.76
CA ARG A 31 7.10 -16.45 28.79
C ARG A 31 6.34 -17.44 27.94
N THR A 32 5.43 -18.21 28.56
CA THR A 32 4.63 -19.23 27.90
C THR A 32 3.73 -18.66 26.81
N ARG A 33 3.12 -17.48 27.02
CA ARG A 33 2.28 -16.83 26.00
C ARG A 33 3.12 -16.28 24.85
N LEU A 34 4.25 -15.64 25.16
CA LEU A 34 5.17 -15.14 24.14
C LEU A 34 5.76 -16.28 23.29
N ALA A 35 6.26 -17.34 23.93
CA ALA A 35 6.81 -18.51 23.25
C ALA A 35 5.76 -19.22 22.37
N ALA A 36 4.53 -19.37 22.87
CA ALA A 36 3.46 -20.00 22.10
C ALA A 36 3.07 -19.20 20.84
N ALA A 37 3.22 -17.87 20.87
CA ALA A 37 2.82 -17.01 19.77
C ALA A 37 3.95 -16.65 18.81
N SER A 38 5.22 -16.68 19.25
CA SER A 38 6.37 -16.16 18.52
C SER A 38 7.53 -17.13 18.54
N LYS A 39 8.00 -17.51 17.34
CA LYS A 39 9.16 -18.40 17.21
C LYS A 39 10.44 -17.77 17.76
N VAL A 40 10.63 -16.47 17.56
CA VAL A 40 11.79 -15.73 18.08
C VAL A 40 11.84 -15.79 19.61
N PHE A 41 10.71 -15.58 20.28
CA PHE A 41 10.66 -15.66 21.74
C PHE A 41 10.75 -17.10 22.25
N GLU A 42 10.16 -18.07 21.55
CA GLU A 42 10.31 -19.50 21.87
C GLU A 42 11.80 -19.90 21.88
N ASP A 43 12.52 -19.61 20.79
CA ASP A 43 13.92 -19.95 20.64
C ASP A 43 14.78 -19.19 21.68
N MET A 44 14.51 -17.90 21.89
CA MET A 44 15.20 -17.08 22.90
C MET A 44 15.09 -17.67 24.31
N PHE A 45 13.92 -18.19 24.70
CA PHE A 45 13.72 -18.78 26.02
C PHE A 45 14.23 -20.23 26.14
N ALA A 46 14.40 -20.93 25.02
CA ALA A 46 14.95 -22.28 24.98
C ALA A 46 16.48 -22.32 25.06
N LEU A 47 17.17 -21.20 24.77
CA LEU A 47 18.63 -21.14 24.83
C LEU A 47 19.16 -21.42 26.24
N PRO A 48 20.18 -22.29 26.39
CA PRO A 48 20.85 -22.50 27.66
C PRO A 48 21.42 -21.17 28.17
N GLN A 49 20.92 -20.71 29.30
CA GLN A 49 21.50 -19.56 29.97
C GLN A 49 22.89 -19.96 30.45
N LYS A 50 23.91 -19.13 30.17
CA LYS A 50 25.30 -19.39 30.58
C LYS A 50 25.38 -19.42 32.11
N VAL A 51 25.11 -20.58 32.69
CA VAL A 51 25.55 -20.92 34.04
C VAL A 51 27.03 -21.23 33.87
N GLY A 52 27.91 -20.26 34.13
CA GLY A 52 29.34 -20.51 34.05
C GLY A 52 29.72 -21.68 34.95
N ASP A 53 30.44 -22.66 34.42
CA ASP A 53 31.04 -23.80 35.15
C ASP A 53 32.14 -23.38 36.15
N GLY A 54 32.19 -22.10 36.53
CA GLY A 54 33.17 -21.53 37.45
C GLY A 54 32.47 -20.62 38.45
N LYS A 55 32.82 -20.79 39.73
CA LYS A 55 32.19 -20.25 40.94
C LYS A 55 31.91 -18.74 41.05
N ASP A 56 32.10 -17.90 40.02
CA ASP A 56 32.10 -16.43 40.20
C ASP A 56 31.35 -15.59 39.16
N CYS A 57 30.56 -16.16 38.24
CA CYS A 57 29.77 -15.35 37.29
C CYS A 57 28.26 -15.39 37.61
N LYS A 58 27.83 -14.60 38.61
CA LYS A 58 26.41 -14.36 38.94
C LYS A 58 25.78 -13.26 38.08
N GLU A 59 25.93 -13.31 36.76
CA GLU A 59 25.13 -12.38 35.94
C GLU A 59 23.66 -12.83 36.00
N PRO A 60 22.73 -11.93 36.38
CA PRO A 60 21.32 -12.29 36.42
C PRO A 60 20.86 -12.70 35.02
N ILE A 61 19.94 -13.66 34.98
CA ILE A 61 19.33 -14.12 33.74
C ILE A 61 18.63 -12.93 33.05
N GLU A 62 18.83 -12.75 31.75
CA GLU A 62 18.15 -11.70 30.99
C GLU A 62 16.62 -11.89 31.05
N GLY A 63 15.90 -10.80 31.32
CA GLY A 63 14.45 -10.79 31.49
C GLY A 63 13.95 -11.31 32.84
N SER A 64 14.84 -11.65 33.79
CA SER A 64 14.44 -12.17 35.10
C SER A 64 13.97 -11.10 36.08
N SER A 65 14.30 -9.83 35.85
CA SER A 65 13.91 -8.73 36.73
C SER A 65 13.91 -7.39 36.00
N GLU A 66 13.30 -6.38 36.63
CA GLU A 66 13.33 -4.98 36.17
C GLU A 66 14.74 -4.41 36.03
N LYS A 67 15.69 -4.90 36.83
CA LYS A 67 17.10 -4.51 36.78
C LYS A 67 17.86 -5.15 35.62
N ASN A 68 17.33 -6.23 35.07
CA ASN A 68 17.93 -6.95 33.95
C ASN A 68 16.85 -7.43 32.96
N PRO A 69 16.13 -6.51 32.28
CA PRO A 69 15.06 -6.85 31.36
C PRO A 69 15.62 -7.30 30.00
N ILE A 70 14.81 -8.01 29.21
CA ILE A 70 15.10 -8.25 27.79
C ILE A 70 14.90 -6.94 27.04
N VAL A 71 15.95 -6.41 26.44
CA VAL A 71 15.87 -5.12 25.72
C VAL A 71 15.35 -5.36 24.30
N VAL A 72 14.13 -4.91 24.05
CA VAL A 72 13.50 -4.91 22.73
C VAL A 72 13.92 -3.64 22.00
N ALA A 73 14.94 -3.77 21.15
CA ALA A 73 15.50 -2.65 20.41
C ALA A 73 14.73 -2.36 19.11
N GLY A 74 14.51 -1.08 18.81
CA GLY A 74 13.97 -0.60 17.52
C GLY A 74 12.44 -0.55 17.41
N ASP A 75 11.70 -0.94 18.45
CA ASP A 75 10.24 -0.85 18.47
C ASP A 75 9.76 0.28 19.39
N LYS A 76 8.60 0.85 19.07
CA LYS A 76 7.89 1.82 19.92
C LYS A 76 7.11 1.08 21.01
N GLU A 77 7.08 1.62 22.23
CA GLU A 77 6.34 1.01 23.33
C GLU A 77 4.83 0.95 23.05
N ALA A 78 4.29 1.93 22.32
CA ALA A 78 2.89 1.92 21.89
C ALA A 78 2.57 0.75 20.95
N ALA A 79 3.46 0.48 19.98
CA ALA A 79 3.27 -0.61 19.03
C ALA A 79 3.38 -1.98 19.72
N PHE A 80 4.37 -2.13 20.61
CA PHE A 80 4.52 -3.35 21.40
C PHE A 80 3.34 -3.58 22.35
N ARG A 81 2.78 -2.52 22.94
CA ARG A 81 1.57 -2.60 23.77
C ARG A 81 0.36 -3.09 22.98
N ASP A 82 0.17 -2.63 21.74
CA ASP A 82 -0.91 -3.12 20.89
C ASP A 82 -0.72 -4.60 20.50
N PHE A 83 0.53 -5.03 20.24
CA PHE A 83 0.86 -6.45 20.08
C PHE A 83 0.49 -7.28 21.31
N LEU A 84 0.90 -6.84 22.50
CA LEU A 84 0.53 -7.51 23.75
C LEU A 84 -0.98 -7.53 23.99
N ARG A 85 -1.70 -6.48 23.58
CA ARG A 85 -3.17 -6.44 23.67
C ARG A 85 -3.81 -7.59 22.91
N VAL A 86 -3.43 -7.78 21.64
CA VAL A 86 -3.97 -8.87 20.82
C VAL A 86 -3.54 -10.23 21.39
N LEU A 87 -2.28 -10.37 21.80
CA LEU A 87 -1.76 -11.60 22.39
C LEU A 87 -2.52 -12.01 23.66
N TYR A 88 -2.97 -11.02 24.44
CA TYR A 88 -3.64 -11.24 25.72
C TYR A 88 -5.17 -11.27 25.66
N TRP A 89 -5.78 -10.94 24.51
CA TRP A 89 -7.23 -10.91 24.37
C TRP A 89 -7.91 -12.19 24.83
N GLN A 90 -9.03 -12.00 25.50
CA GLN A 90 -9.98 -13.05 25.79
C GLN A 90 -10.93 -13.26 24.61
N VAL A 91 -11.56 -14.43 24.56
CA VAL A 91 -12.49 -14.81 23.46
C VAL A 91 -13.56 -13.75 23.22
N HIS A 92 -14.13 -13.17 24.28
CA HIS A 92 -15.19 -12.16 24.14
C HIS A 92 -14.68 -10.84 23.53
N GLU A 93 -13.45 -10.43 23.84
CA GLU A 93 -12.81 -9.24 23.27
C GLU A 93 -12.50 -9.45 21.79
N THR A 94 -11.94 -10.61 21.43
CA THR A 94 -11.70 -10.99 20.04
C THR A 94 -13.02 -11.00 19.25
N MET A 95 -14.08 -11.59 19.80
CA MET A 95 -15.39 -11.61 19.15
C MET A 95 -15.99 -10.22 18.99
N ALA A 96 -15.86 -9.36 20.01
CA ALA A 96 -16.33 -7.98 19.95
C ALA A 96 -15.57 -7.17 18.89
N PHE A 97 -14.24 -7.35 18.79
CA PHE A 97 -13.41 -6.71 17.78
C PHE A 97 -13.80 -7.18 16.37
N VAL A 98 -13.83 -8.49 16.14
CA VAL A 98 -14.13 -9.08 14.83
C VAL A 98 -15.56 -8.76 14.38
N ARG A 99 -16.54 -8.68 15.28
CA ARG A 99 -17.92 -8.31 14.91
C ARG A 99 -18.17 -6.80 14.89
N GLY A 100 -17.25 -6.02 15.44
CA GLY A 100 -17.37 -4.57 15.55
C GLY A 100 -17.17 -3.83 14.22
N PRO A 101 -17.45 -2.52 14.19
CA PRO A 101 -17.24 -1.71 13.00
C PRO A 101 -15.76 -1.63 12.62
N ARG A 102 -15.48 -1.63 11.32
CA ARG A 102 -14.14 -1.37 10.78
C ARG A 102 -13.89 0.13 10.78
N THR A 103 -13.02 0.60 11.67
CA THR A 103 -12.75 2.03 11.87
C THR A 103 -11.26 2.31 11.87
N TYR A 104 -10.90 3.59 11.77
CA TYR A 104 -9.52 4.02 11.96
C TYR A 104 -8.95 3.58 13.32
N ALA A 105 -9.73 3.72 14.40
CA ALA A 105 -9.31 3.38 15.75
C ALA A 105 -9.02 1.88 15.93
N THR A 106 -9.72 1.01 15.19
CA THR A 106 -9.50 -0.44 15.23
C THR A 106 -8.41 -0.92 14.27
N SER A 107 -8.14 -0.18 13.19
CA SER A 107 -7.10 -0.54 12.21
C SER A 107 -5.69 -0.07 12.59
N LEU A 108 -5.55 1.06 13.28
CA LEU A 108 -4.22 1.55 13.69
C LEU A 108 -3.45 0.53 14.56
N PRO A 109 -4.05 -0.07 15.62
CA PRO A 109 -3.37 -1.13 16.36
C PRO A 109 -2.99 -2.34 15.50
N MET A 110 -3.74 -2.63 14.42
CA MET A 110 -3.41 -3.75 13.53
C MET A 110 -2.16 -3.47 12.68
N LEU A 111 -1.85 -2.22 12.32
CA LEU A 111 -0.57 -1.87 11.70
C LEU A 111 0.60 -2.18 12.64
N HIS A 112 0.47 -1.78 13.91
CA HIS A 112 1.45 -2.06 14.93
C HIS A 112 1.63 -3.58 15.13
N VAL A 113 0.52 -4.30 15.27
CA VAL A 113 0.53 -5.76 15.47
C VAL A 113 1.17 -6.46 14.28
N ALA A 114 0.83 -6.11 13.04
CA ALA A 114 1.43 -6.71 11.85
C ALA A 114 2.95 -6.53 11.82
N ARG A 115 3.43 -5.31 12.10
CA ARG A 115 4.87 -4.98 12.12
C ARG A 115 5.64 -5.75 13.21
N ILE A 116 5.13 -5.73 14.44
CA ILE A 116 5.77 -6.42 15.57
C ILE A 116 5.68 -7.93 15.38
N ALA A 117 4.53 -8.45 14.95
CA ALA A 117 4.35 -9.88 14.69
C ALA A 117 5.29 -10.39 13.59
N HIS A 118 5.48 -9.62 12.51
CA HIS A 118 6.45 -9.94 11.47
C HIS A 118 7.87 -10.05 12.04
N LYS A 119 8.32 -9.02 12.76
CA LYS A 119 9.67 -8.96 13.35
C LYS A 119 9.94 -10.14 14.29
N TYR A 120 8.96 -10.51 15.11
CA TYR A 120 9.08 -11.59 16.09
C TYR A 120 8.57 -12.95 15.57
N GLN A 121 8.29 -13.08 14.27
CA GLN A 121 7.78 -14.32 13.65
C GLN A 121 6.55 -14.89 14.38
N ALA A 122 5.61 -14.01 14.74
CA ALA A 122 4.32 -14.38 15.31
C ALA A 122 3.27 -14.55 14.21
N VAL A 123 3.46 -15.58 13.39
CA VAL A 123 2.78 -15.77 12.09
C VAL A 123 1.24 -15.67 12.18
N GLU A 124 0.63 -16.27 13.19
CA GLU A 124 -0.85 -16.26 13.31
C GLU A 124 -1.39 -14.88 13.72
N LEU A 125 -0.64 -14.11 14.52
CA LEU A 125 -1.00 -12.73 14.86
C LEU A 125 -0.80 -11.79 13.67
N GLU A 126 0.25 -12.02 12.87
CA GLU A 126 0.50 -11.28 11.62
C GLU A 126 -0.64 -11.50 10.63
N LYS A 127 -1.01 -12.76 10.35
CA LYS A 127 -2.14 -13.10 9.48
C LYS A 127 -3.46 -12.49 9.97
N PHE A 128 -3.70 -12.55 11.28
CA PHE A 128 -4.88 -11.93 11.87
C PHE A 128 -4.90 -10.42 11.60
N ALA A 129 -3.80 -9.71 11.88
CA ALA A 129 -3.71 -8.27 11.65
C ALA A 129 -3.89 -7.89 10.16
N ILE A 130 -3.28 -8.63 9.24
CA ILE A 130 -3.42 -8.42 7.78
C ILE A 130 -4.87 -8.62 7.32
N SER A 131 -5.54 -9.65 7.85
CA SER A 131 -6.96 -9.90 7.57
C SER A 131 -7.82 -8.70 8.00
N GLN A 132 -7.60 -8.20 9.21
CA GLN A 132 -8.35 -7.05 9.73
C GLN A 132 -8.06 -5.74 8.97
N LEU A 133 -6.81 -5.52 8.55
CA LEU A 133 -6.44 -4.40 7.69
C LEU A 133 -7.08 -4.51 6.30
N SER A 134 -7.14 -5.71 5.73
CA SER A 134 -7.78 -5.96 4.43
C SER A 134 -9.27 -5.64 4.46
N GLU A 135 -9.97 -6.11 5.50
CA GLU A 135 -11.40 -5.80 5.71
C GLU A 135 -11.65 -4.31 5.94
N PHE A 136 -10.74 -3.65 6.68
CA PHE A 136 -10.81 -2.20 6.86
C PHE A 136 -10.65 -1.43 5.55
N LEU A 137 -9.70 -1.81 4.70
CA LEU A 137 -9.48 -1.17 3.40
C LEU A 137 -10.66 -1.38 2.45
N ASP A 138 -11.28 -2.56 2.45
CA ASP A 138 -12.51 -2.79 1.71
C ASP A 138 -13.65 -1.87 2.19
N ALA A 139 -13.88 -1.80 3.52
CA ALA A 139 -14.89 -0.92 4.09
C ALA A 139 -14.60 0.57 3.83
N LEU A 140 -13.32 0.96 3.81
CA LEU A 140 -12.89 2.33 3.53
C LEU A 140 -13.17 2.72 2.08
N ALA A 141 -12.91 1.83 1.12
CA ALA A 141 -13.13 2.09 -0.30
C ALA A 141 -14.59 2.47 -0.60
N ASP A 142 -15.53 1.84 0.10
CA ASP A 142 -16.97 2.03 -0.05
C ASP A 142 -17.53 3.20 0.81
N SER A 143 -16.71 3.78 1.68
CA SER A 143 -17.14 4.83 2.62
C SER A 143 -17.21 6.22 1.98
N PRO A 144 -18.23 7.05 2.28
CA PRO A 144 -18.48 8.29 1.54
C PRO A 144 -17.49 9.44 1.82
N ALA A 145 -16.91 9.60 3.02
CA ALA A 145 -16.12 10.81 3.32
C ALA A 145 -15.13 10.69 4.50
N PHE A 146 -14.12 9.82 4.40
CA PHE A 146 -13.02 9.79 5.36
C PHE A 146 -11.67 9.67 4.64
N MET A 147 -10.78 10.62 4.91
CA MET A 147 -9.38 10.56 4.50
C MET A 147 -8.53 10.11 5.68
N LEU A 148 -7.63 9.16 5.44
CA LEU A 148 -6.75 8.67 6.50
C LEU A 148 -5.65 9.67 6.84
N PRO A 149 -5.19 9.73 8.10
CA PRO A 149 -4.01 10.50 8.47
C PRO A 149 -2.75 10.09 7.68
N ARG A 150 -1.87 11.06 7.42
CA ARG A 150 -0.60 10.85 6.69
C ARG A 150 0.27 9.75 7.32
N ALA A 151 0.39 9.75 8.65
CA ALA A 151 1.19 8.76 9.37
C ALA A 151 0.69 7.33 9.12
N PHE A 152 -0.64 7.12 9.18
CA PHE A 152 -1.24 5.82 8.90
C PHE A 152 -0.95 5.35 7.46
N CYS A 153 -1.04 6.25 6.48
CA CYS A 153 -0.76 5.91 5.08
C CYS A 153 0.69 5.47 4.89
N ALA A 154 1.64 6.16 5.54
CA ALA A 154 3.05 5.80 5.48
C ALA A 154 3.32 4.44 6.13
N GLU A 155 2.79 4.23 7.34
CA GLU A 155 2.94 2.96 8.05
C GLU A 155 2.30 1.78 7.33
N LEU A 156 1.17 1.99 6.64
CA LEU A 156 0.53 0.97 5.82
C LEU A 156 1.43 0.51 4.67
N VAL A 157 2.09 1.45 3.98
CA VAL A 157 3.04 1.15 2.89
C VAL A 157 4.23 0.35 3.41
N GLU A 158 4.78 0.74 4.56
CA GLU A 158 5.87 0.00 5.22
C GLU A 158 5.44 -1.43 5.57
N VAL A 159 4.25 -1.62 6.17
CA VAL A 159 3.73 -2.95 6.49
C VAL A 159 3.60 -3.79 5.22
N VAL A 160 2.98 -3.27 4.15
CA VAL A 160 2.86 -3.99 2.86
C VAL A 160 4.23 -4.46 2.36
N HIS A 161 5.27 -3.62 2.48
CA HIS A 161 6.61 -3.98 2.05
C HIS A 161 7.26 -5.10 2.88
N LEU A 162 6.95 -5.19 4.17
CA LEU A 162 7.49 -6.23 5.06
C LEU A 162 6.91 -7.62 4.74
N LEU A 163 5.68 -7.70 4.25
CA LEU A 163 4.97 -8.96 4.08
C LEU A 163 5.63 -9.89 3.06
N ALA A 164 5.43 -11.20 3.26
CA ALA A 164 5.72 -12.23 2.27
C ALA A 164 4.91 -11.97 0.98
N LYS A 165 5.42 -12.43 -0.17
CA LYS A 165 4.88 -12.09 -1.50
C LYS A 165 3.37 -12.29 -1.63
N ALA A 166 2.83 -13.44 -1.19
CA ALA A 166 1.41 -13.74 -1.34
C ALA A 166 0.52 -12.75 -0.55
N ASP A 167 0.89 -12.47 0.70
CA ASP A 167 0.14 -11.54 1.56
C ASP A 167 0.34 -10.08 1.14
N ARG A 168 1.55 -9.74 0.65
CA ARG A 168 1.85 -8.45 0.05
C ARG A 168 0.95 -8.16 -1.14
N ASP A 169 0.90 -9.07 -2.12
CA ASP A 169 0.11 -8.90 -3.34
C ASP A 169 -1.39 -8.76 -2.99
N ALA A 170 -1.87 -9.53 -2.01
CA ALA A 170 -3.24 -9.46 -1.55
C ALA A 170 -3.58 -8.13 -0.86
N LEU A 171 -2.75 -7.67 0.08
CA LEU A 171 -2.98 -6.42 0.80
C LEU A 171 -2.78 -5.20 -0.12
N GLU A 172 -1.77 -5.23 -0.99
CA GLU A 172 -1.53 -4.16 -1.98
C GLU A 172 -2.73 -3.99 -2.91
N ALA A 173 -3.36 -5.08 -3.37
CA ALA A 173 -4.58 -4.98 -4.16
C ALA A 173 -5.72 -4.24 -3.42
N LYS A 174 -5.81 -4.41 -2.09
CA LYS A 174 -6.77 -3.67 -1.24
C LYS A 174 -6.38 -2.20 -1.10
N VAL A 175 -5.10 -1.91 -0.92
CA VAL A 175 -4.56 -0.53 -0.89
C VAL A 175 -4.87 0.19 -2.21
N LEU A 176 -4.62 -0.46 -3.35
CA LEU A 176 -4.91 0.09 -4.67
C LEU A 176 -6.41 0.38 -4.87
N LYS A 177 -7.30 -0.52 -4.40
CA LYS A 177 -8.75 -0.31 -4.43
C LYS A 177 -9.19 0.88 -3.56
N ALA A 178 -8.52 1.09 -2.43
CA ALA A 178 -8.83 2.17 -1.48
C ALA A 178 -8.03 3.47 -1.75
N LEU A 179 -7.21 3.50 -2.81
CA LEU A 179 -6.20 4.54 -3.02
C LEU A 179 -6.81 5.95 -3.08
N HIS A 180 -8.02 6.10 -3.63
CA HIS A 180 -8.82 7.34 -3.69
C HIS A 180 -9.15 7.94 -2.30
N LYS A 181 -9.02 7.15 -1.23
CA LYS A 181 -9.26 7.57 0.17
C LYS A 181 -7.96 7.80 0.97
N LEU A 182 -6.81 7.58 0.36
CA LEU A 182 -5.51 7.73 0.99
C LEU A 182 -4.87 9.08 0.67
N ASP A 183 -4.03 9.57 1.60
CA ASP A 183 -3.14 10.69 1.33
C ASP A 183 -2.01 10.22 0.41
N LEU A 184 -2.15 10.56 -0.88
CA LEU A 184 -1.25 10.10 -1.94
C LEU A 184 0.18 10.61 -1.76
N ALA A 185 0.36 11.81 -1.21
CA ALA A 185 1.69 12.35 -0.97
C ALA A 185 2.40 11.56 0.15
N ALA A 186 1.68 11.17 1.21
CA ALA A 186 2.24 10.31 2.24
C ALA A 186 2.57 8.90 1.69
N VAL A 187 1.70 8.32 0.85
CA VAL A 187 1.95 7.04 0.18
C VAL A 187 3.21 7.11 -0.68
N LEU A 188 3.35 8.14 -1.53
CA LEU A 188 4.52 8.32 -2.39
C LEU A 188 5.81 8.55 -1.60
N CYS A 189 5.78 9.39 -0.56
CA CYS A 189 6.94 9.59 0.31
C CYS A 189 7.37 8.28 0.99
N ALA A 190 6.41 7.44 1.41
CA ALA A 190 6.72 6.15 2.00
C ALA A 190 7.31 5.19 0.97
N CYS A 191 6.76 5.12 -0.25
CA CYS A 191 7.34 4.32 -1.34
C CYS A 191 8.78 4.73 -1.67
N GLU A 192 9.05 6.05 -1.74
CA GLU A 192 10.39 6.60 -2.02
C GLU A 192 11.40 6.32 -0.90
N ALA A 193 10.94 6.10 0.34
CA ALA A 193 11.78 5.74 1.48
C ALA A 193 12.13 4.24 1.55
N LEU A 194 11.45 3.38 0.77
CA LEU A 194 11.69 1.95 0.78
C LEU A 194 12.95 1.57 -0.03
N PRO A 195 13.69 0.51 0.37
CA PRO A 195 14.89 0.09 -0.34
C PRO A 195 14.60 -0.53 -1.71
N VAL A 196 13.40 -1.06 -1.91
CA VAL A 196 12.95 -1.61 -3.21
C VAL A 196 11.69 -0.86 -3.63
N ALA A 197 11.76 -0.20 -4.79
CA ALA A 197 10.68 0.59 -5.34
C ALA A 197 9.44 -0.26 -5.63
N ASN A 198 8.27 0.22 -5.21
CA ASN A 198 6.99 -0.38 -5.57
C ASN A 198 6.39 0.38 -6.75
N GLN A 199 6.87 0.06 -7.95
CA GLN A 199 6.47 0.74 -9.17
C GLN A 199 4.96 0.67 -9.43
N ALA A 200 4.30 -0.44 -9.07
CA ALA A 200 2.87 -0.60 -9.28
C ALA A 200 2.09 0.41 -8.44
N LEU A 201 2.36 0.46 -7.14
CA LEU A 201 1.72 1.39 -6.21
C LEU A 201 2.07 2.85 -6.52
N GLU A 202 3.34 3.16 -6.80
CA GLU A 202 3.79 4.51 -7.14
C GLU A 202 3.10 5.03 -8.41
N GLY A 203 3.08 4.24 -9.49
CA GLY A 203 2.44 4.63 -10.75
C GLY A 203 0.95 4.88 -10.58
N GLN A 204 0.26 4.03 -9.81
CA GLN A 204 -1.16 4.21 -9.51
C GLN A 204 -1.41 5.42 -8.62
N ALA A 205 -0.55 5.69 -7.63
CA ALA A 205 -0.69 6.84 -6.75
C ALA A 205 -0.49 8.18 -7.51
N TYR A 206 0.49 8.24 -8.41
CA TYR A 206 0.67 9.41 -9.28
C TYR A 206 -0.52 9.61 -10.23
N TRP A 207 -1.03 8.55 -10.84
CA TRP A 207 -2.20 8.63 -11.73
C TRP A 207 -3.47 9.05 -10.98
N GLU A 208 -3.71 8.50 -9.79
CA GLU A 208 -4.82 8.91 -8.93
C GLU A 208 -4.67 10.37 -8.48
N ALA A 209 -3.46 10.86 -8.26
CA ALA A 209 -3.21 12.26 -7.92
C ALA A 209 -3.55 13.22 -9.08
N LEU A 210 -3.30 12.80 -10.33
CA LEU A 210 -3.73 13.54 -11.52
C LEU A 210 -5.26 13.57 -11.64
N ARG A 211 -5.92 12.42 -11.49
CA ARG A 211 -7.39 12.28 -11.57
C ARG A 211 -8.16 13.13 -10.58
N ARG A 212 -7.60 13.36 -9.39
CA ARG A 212 -8.25 14.23 -8.40
C ARG A 212 -8.24 15.71 -8.81
N HIS A 213 -7.53 16.10 -9.87
CA HIS A 213 -7.43 17.49 -10.36
C HIS A 213 -7.10 18.53 -9.28
N CYS A 214 -6.35 18.12 -8.25
CA CYS A 214 -6.04 18.92 -7.08
C CYS A 214 -4.80 19.81 -7.29
N ALA A 215 -4.65 20.40 -8.47
CA ALA A 215 -3.63 21.42 -8.68
C ALA A 215 -4.04 22.69 -7.91
N PRO A 216 -3.12 23.35 -7.19
CA PRO A 216 -1.70 23.02 -7.01
C PRO A 216 -1.41 21.91 -5.98
N TRP A 217 -0.50 20.99 -6.31
CA TRP A 217 -0.08 19.83 -5.50
C TRP A 217 0.81 20.20 -4.30
N HIS A 218 0.35 21.11 -3.45
CA HIS A 218 1.15 21.68 -2.35
C HIS A 218 1.66 20.66 -1.32
N ASN A 219 0.96 19.54 -1.14
CA ASN A 219 1.34 18.49 -0.19
C ASN A 219 2.41 17.52 -0.74
N PHE A 220 2.76 17.65 -2.01
CA PHE A 220 3.74 16.82 -2.71
C PHE A 220 5.10 17.52 -2.72
N THR A 221 6.18 16.74 -2.68
CA THR A 221 7.54 17.29 -2.77
C THR A 221 7.80 17.93 -4.15
N PRO A 222 8.77 18.84 -4.29
CA PRO A 222 9.10 19.41 -5.59
C PRO A 222 9.41 18.36 -6.66
N ALA A 223 10.10 17.28 -6.29
CA ALA A 223 10.39 16.16 -7.19
C ALA A 223 9.10 15.44 -7.64
N GLN A 224 8.17 15.19 -6.71
CA GLN A 224 6.87 14.59 -7.02
C GLN A 224 6.02 15.51 -7.91
N GLN A 225 6.04 16.83 -7.69
CA GLN A 225 5.35 17.80 -8.54
C GLN A 225 5.89 17.78 -9.98
N VAL A 226 7.21 17.70 -10.15
CA VAL A 226 7.84 17.55 -11.48
C VAL A 226 7.39 16.23 -12.13
N ARG A 227 7.39 15.11 -11.40
CA ARG A 227 6.91 13.82 -11.91
C ARG A 227 5.44 13.87 -12.35
N LEU A 228 4.58 14.56 -11.60
CA LEU A 228 3.18 14.77 -11.98
C LEU A 228 3.04 15.57 -13.28
N LEU A 229 3.83 16.63 -13.48
CA LEU A 229 3.84 17.40 -14.72
C LEU A 229 4.35 16.56 -15.92
N VAL A 230 5.42 15.79 -15.70
CA VAL A 230 5.95 14.86 -16.71
C VAL A 230 4.90 13.82 -17.09
N GLY A 231 4.25 13.20 -16.10
CA GLY A 231 3.19 12.23 -16.31
C GLY A 231 1.98 12.82 -17.03
N TYR A 232 1.54 14.00 -16.63
CA TYR A 232 0.45 14.73 -17.30
C TYR A 232 0.76 14.92 -18.80
N HIS A 233 1.97 15.39 -19.11
CA HIS A 233 2.39 15.60 -20.49
C HIS A 233 2.47 14.29 -21.27
N ALA A 234 3.11 13.26 -20.70
CA ALA A 234 3.31 11.98 -21.36
C ALA A 234 1.98 11.26 -21.63
N LEU A 235 1.06 11.21 -20.66
CA LEU A 235 -0.26 10.61 -20.82
C LEU A 235 -1.13 11.37 -21.83
N SER A 236 -1.04 12.70 -21.85
CA SER A 236 -1.75 13.53 -22.84
C SER A 236 -1.23 13.30 -24.26
N GLN A 237 0.09 13.19 -24.43
CA GLN A 237 0.70 12.85 -25.73
C GLN A 237 0.30 11.45 -26.21
N GLU A 238 0.27 10.49 -25.29
CA GLU A 238 -0.16 9.13 -25.57
C GLU A 238 -1.62 9.07 -26.03
N TRP A 239 -2.51 9.82 -25.37
CA TRP A 239 -3.89 9.94 -25.83
C TRP A 239 -3.96 10.54 -27.24
N HIS A 240 -3.20 11.61 -27.51
CA HIS A 240 -3.18 12.24 -28.83
C HIS A 240 -2.71 11.25 -29.93
N SER A 241 -1.67 10.46 -29.65
CA SER A 241 -1.20 9.42 -30.57
C SER A 241 -2.25 8.34 -30.79
N LEU A 242 -2.94 7.90 -29.73
CA LEU A 242 -3.98 6.87 -29.83
C LEU A 242 -5.21 7.37 -30.60
N ALA A 243 -5.66 8.60 -30.34
CA ALA A 243 -6.80 9.19 -31.04
C ALA A 243 -6.54 9.27 -32.55
N MET A 244 -5.29 9.50 -32.96
CA MET A 244 -4.86 9.58 -34.35
C MET A 244 -4.36 8.25 -34.95
N ALA A 245 -4.47 7.14 -34.22
CA ALA A 245 -3.92 5.84 -34.61
C ALA A 245 -4.39 5.32 -35.99
N PRO A 246 -5.66 5.45 -36.43
CA PRO A 246 -6.10 4.92 -37.72
C PRO A 246 -5.34 5.52 -38.91
N ALA A 247 -4.98 6.81 -38.83
CA ALA A 247 -4.20 7.49 -39.84
C ALA A 247 -2.73 7.05 -39.83
N GLN A 248 -2.18 6.75 -38.64
CA GLN A 248 -0.79 6.34 -38.46
C GLN A 248 -0.55 4.86 -38.79
N MET A 249 -1.52 3.99 -38.52
CA MET A 249 -1.44 2.53 -38.69
C MET A 249 -1.87 2.05 -40.08
N ALA A 250 -2.12 2.98 -41.01
CA ALA A 250 -2.52 2.68 -42.40
C ALA A 250 -3.73 1.73 -42.51
N TRP A 251 -4.70 1.85 -41.60
CA TRP A 251 -5.93 1.05 -41.68
C TRP A 251 -6.67 1.41 -42.97
N THR A 252 -6.99 0.43 -43.81
CA THR A 252 -7.57 0.69 -45.15
C THR A 252 -9.09 0.88 -45.13
N CYS A 253 -9.76 0.42 -44.07
CA CYS A 253 -11.22 0.51 -43.93
C CYS A 253 -11.66 1.91 -43.50
N LYS A 254 -12.25 2.68 -44.43
CA LYS A 254 -12.77 4.04 -44.17
C LYS A 254 -13.87 4.07 -43.11
N THR A 255 -14.75 3.06 -43.07
CA THR A 255 -15.81 2.95 -42.06
C THR A 255 -15.24 2.83 -40.66
N LEU A 256 -14.16 2.05 -40.49
CA LEU A 256 -13.44 1.94 -39.22
C LEU A 256 -12.71 3.22 -38.84
N GLN A 257 -12.08 3.90 -39.80
CA GLN A 257 -11.45 5.19 -39.54
C GLN A 257 -12.49 6.22 -39.03
N GLN A 258 -13.66 6.28 -39.65
CA GLN A 258 -14.73 7.20 -39.26
C GLN A 258 -15.29 6.84 -37.87
N ALA A 259 -15.65 5.57 -37.65
CA ALA A 259 -16.16 5.13 -36.34
C ALA A 259 -15.15 5.31 -35.21
N TRP A 260 -13.85 5.13 -35.48
CA TRP A 260 -12.79 5.42 -34.51
C TRP A 260 -12.73 6.91 -34.18
N ALA A 261 -12.75 7.79 -35.21
CA ALA A 261 -12.75 9.22 -35.00
C ALA A 261 -14.00 9.66 -34.21
N ASP A 262 -15.17 9.19 -34.58
CA ASP A 262 -16.43 9.50 -33.89
C ASP A 262 -16.40 9.04 -32.43
N ALA A 263 -15.86 7.85 -32.14
CA ALA A 263 -15.72 7.35 -30.78
C ALA A 263 -14.67 8.13 -29.98
N ALA A 264 -13.48 8.40 -30.55
CA ALA A 264 -12.40 9.10 -29.87
C ALA A 264 -12.75 10.57 -29.55
N PHE A 265 -13.47 11.23 -30.45
CA PHE A 265 -13.89 12.63 -30.29
C PHE A 265 -15.32 12.78 -29.75
N ALA A 266 -15.95 11.69 -29.31
CA ALA A 266 -17.28 11.74 -28.70
C ALA A 266 -17.29 12.63 -27.44
N PRO A 267 -18.37 13.39 -27.18
CA PRO A 267 -18.48 14.24 -26.00
C PRO A 267 -18.22 13.51 -24.67
N ALA A 268 -18.67 12.25 -24.56
CA ALA A 268 -18.44 11.42 -23.38
C ALA A 268 -16.95 11.12 -23.12
N VAL A 269 -16.16 10.92 -24.18
CA VAL A 269 -14.71 10.71 -24.07
C VAL A 269 -13.99 12.02 -23.77
N GLN A 270 -14.42 13.11 -24.41
CA GLN A 270 -13.84 14.44 -24.20
C GLN A 270 -14.19 15.06 -22.84
N ALA A 271 -15.21 14.53 -22.14
CA ALA A 271 -15.54 14.92 -20.77
C ALA A 271 -14.47 14.50 -19.75
N HIS A 272 -13.64 13.49 -20.06
CA HIS A 272 -12.48 13.14 -19.25
C HIS A 272 -11.36 14.17 -19.44
N ALA A 273 -10.54 14.38 -18.42
CA ALA A 273 -9.36 15.22 -18.57
C ALA A 273 -8.36 14.65 -19.60
N PRO A 274 -7.52 15.48 -20.24
CA PRO A 274 -6.57 15.03 -21.26
C PRO A 274 -5.61 13.92 -20.79
N ASP A 275 -5.27 13.94 -19.51
CA ASP A 275 -4.37 13.02 -18.82
C ASP A 275 -5.04 11.74 -18.31
N ASP A 276 -6.37 11.67 -18.26
CA ASP A 276 -7.13 10.47 -17.90
C ASP A 276 -7.22 9.49 -19.09
N LEU A 277 -6.06 9.05 -19.57
CA LEU A 277 -5.92 8.14 -20.71
C LEU A 277 -6.71 6.83 -20.53
N LEU A 278 -6.66 6.24 -19.33
CA LEU A 278 -7.38 5.00 -19.04
C LEU A 278 -8.89 5.21 -19.03
N GLY A 279 -9.40 6.29 -18.42
CA GLY A 279 -10.83 6.62 -18.45
C GLY A 279 -11.32 6.88 -19.88
N ARG A 280 -10.54 7.62 -20.68
CA ARG A 280 -10.84 7.86 -22.10
C ARG A 280 -10.90 6.56 -22.91
N ILE A 281 -9.95 5.65 -22.74
CA ILE A 281 -9.96 4.34 -23.42
C ILE A 281 -11.16 3.49 -22.99
N ASP A 282 -11.49 3.48 -21.70
CA ASP A 282 -12.60 2.70 -21.15
C ASP A 282 -13.96 3.23 -21.62
N THR A 283 -14.11 4.55 -21.77
CA THR A 283 -15.31 5.19 -22.33
C THR A 283 -15.38 5.07 -23.86
N MET A 284 -14.25 5.12 -24.56
CA MET A 284 -14.18 5.00 -26.02
C MET A 284 -14.57 3.59 -26.52
N ARG A 285 -14.16 2.54 -25.80
CA ARG A 285 -14.41 1.14 -26.19
C ARG A 285 -15.90 0.83 -26.49
N PRO A 286 -16.86 1.07 -25.57
CA PRO A 286 -18.26 0.76 -25.83
C PRO A 286 -18.85 1.62 -26.98
N LEU A 287 -18.39 2.86 -27.15
CA LEU A 287 -18.82 3.71 -28.26
C LEU A 287 -18.36 3.16 -29.61
N LEU A 288 -17.13 2.67 -29.67
CA LEU A 288 -16.60 2.02 -30.87
C LEU A 288 -17.39 0.75 -31.20
N VAL A 289 -17.73 -0.07 -30.19
CA VAL A 289 -18.58 -1.26 -30.37
C VAL A 289 -19.97 -0.88 -30.91
N ALA A 290 -20.61 0.14 -30.34
CA ALA A 290 -21.93 0.60 -30.80
C ALA A 290 -21.90 1.15 -32.24
N ALA A 291 -20.84 1.87 -32.62
CA ALA A 291 -20.66 2.37 -33.98
C ALA A 291 -20.51 1.22 -34.99
N ILE A 292 -19.77 0.16 -34.62
CA ILE A 292 -19.62 -1.05 -35.43
C ILE A 292 -20.98 -1.71 -35.71
N GLU A 293 -21.81 -1.86 -34.68
CA GLU A 293 -23.12 -2.51 -34.78
C GLU A 293 -24.10 -1.70 -35.65
N LYS A 294 -24.04 -0.36 -35.55
CA LYS A 294 -24.92 0.55 -36.28
C LYS A 294 -24.62 0.60 -37.77
N ASP A 295 -23.35 0.66 -38.16
CA ASP A 295 -22.94 0.82 -39.56
C ASP A 295 -22.72 -0.50 -40.31
N LYS A 296 -23.04 -1.65 -39.67
CA LYS A 296 -22.96 -3.02 -40.23
C LYS A 296 -21.76 -3.22 -41.16
N CYS A 297 -20.57 -2.90 -40.68
CA CYS A 297 -19.39 -3.19 -41.47
C CYS A 297 -19.31 -4.70 -41.71
N VAL A 298 -19.03 -5.11 -42.96
CA VAL A 298 -19.12 -6.51 -43.36
C VAL A 298 -18.20 -7.36 -42.47
N PRO A 299 -18.71 -8.43 -41.83
CA PRO A 299 -17.93 -9.30 -40.93
C PRO A 299 -16.64 -9.85 -41.57
N GLU A 300 -16.60 -9.93 -42.90
CA GLU A 300 -15.52 -10.47 -43.71
C GLU A 300 -14.21 -9.66 -43.64
N CYS A 301 -14.24 -8.38 -43.23
CA CYS A 301 -13.03 -7.53 -43.26
C CYS A 301 -12.09 -7.66 -42.06
N GLY A 302 -12.53 -8.26 -40.93
CA GLY A 302 -11.72 -8.48 -39.71
C GLY A 302 -11.11 -7.23 -39.03
N SER A 303 -11.28 -6.05 -39.62
CA SER A 303 -10.55 -4.82 -39.26
C SER A 303 -10.96 -4.30 -37.88
N TRP A 304 -12.23 -4.49 -37.49
CA TRP A 304 -12.75 -4.10 -36.19
C TRP A 304 -12.21 -4.92 -35.03
N LYS A 305 -12.01 -6.22 -35.26
CA LYS A 305 -11.38 -7.09 -34.26
C LYS A 305 -9.96 -6.60 -34.00
N THR A 306 -9.22 -6.28 -35.07
CA THR A 306 -7.87 -5.70 -34.96
C THR A 306 -7.87 -4.37 -34.19
N ALA A 307 -8.85 -3.49 -34.42
CA ALA A 307 -8.97 -2.21 -33.71
C ALA A 307 -9.32 -2.39 -32.22
N LEU A 308 -10.25 -3.29 -31.90
CA LEU A 308 -10.63 -3.61 -30.52
C LEU A 308 -9.49 -4.30 -29.76
N ASP A 309 -8.79 -5.24 -30.42
CA ASP A 309 -7.61 -5.91 -29.88
C ASP A 309 -6.48 -4.90 -29.65
N PHE A 310 -6.27 -3.96 -30.59
CA PHE A 310 -5.32 -2.87 -30.42
C PHE A 310 -5.67 -1.98 -29.22
N LEU A 311 -6.93 -1.54 -29.10
CA LEU A 311 -7.39 -0.72 -27.98
C LEU A 311 -7.25 -1.46 -26.63
N ALA A 312 -7.55 -2.77 -26.61
CA ALA A 312 -7.38 -3.61 -25.42
C ALA A 312 -5.90 -3.82 -25.06
N ALA A 313 -5.05 -4.08 -26.06
CA ALA A 313 -3.61 -4.18 -25.86
C ALA A 313 -3.03 -2.87 -25.34
N ARG A 314 -3.46 -1.73 -25.88
CA ARG A 314 -2.98 -0.42 -25.42
C ARG A 314 -3.44 -0.09 -24.02
N ARG A 315 -4.71 -0.35 -23.68
CA ARG A 315 -5.21 -0.24 -22.30
C ARG A 315 -4.36 -1.06 -21.32
N SER A 316 -4.09 -2.33 -21.67
CA SER A 316 -3.30 -3.24 -20.82
C SER A 316 -1.86 -2.76 -20.67
N PHE A 317 -1.25 -2.28 -21.77
CA PHE A 317 0.09 -1.71 -21.78
C PHE A 317 0.20 -0.50 -20.84
N VAL A 318 -0.71 0.46 -20.97
CA VAL A 318 -0.72 1.68 -20.14
C VAL A 318 -0.92 1.32 -18.66
N ALA A 319 -1.89 0.47 -18.34
CA ALA A 319 -2.16 0.06 -16.97
C ALA A 319 -0.97 -0.65 -16.30
N LYS A 320 -0.22 -1.47 -17.05
CA LYS A 320 0.96 -2.20 -16.54
C LYS A 320 2.22 -1.35 -16.44
N ARG A 321 2.31 -0.26 -17.21
CA ARG A 321 3.50 0.59 -17.30
C ARG A 321 3.24 2.01 -16.83
N LEU A 322 2.22 2.20 -16.00
CA LEU A 322 1.77 3.49 -15.52
C LEU A 322 2.90 4.30 -14.89
N HIS A 323 3.70 3.66 -14.04
CA HIS A 323 4.91 4.23 -13.43
C HIS A 323 5.90 4.84 -14.45
N GLY A 324 6.09 4.19 -15.60
CA GLY A 324 7.03 4.66 -16.62
C GLY A 324 6.63 6.00 -17.26
N PHE A 325 5.37 6.42 -17.15
CA PHE A 325 4.93 7.73 -17.62
C PHE A 325 5.35 8.86 -16.66
N PHE A 326 5.58 8.55 -15.38
CA PHE A 326 5.93 9.54 -14.35
C PHE A 326 7.44 9.64 -14.11
N VAL A 327 8.18 8.56 -14.41
CA VAL A 327 9.63 8.48 -14.24
C VAL A 327 10.28 8.50 -15.61
N GLN A 328 10.64 9.70 -16.08
CA GLN A 328 11.40 9.84 -17.33
C GLN A 328 12.73 9.09 -17.23
N ALA A 329 13.01 8.22 -18.20
CA ALA A 329 14.35 7.78 -18.50
C ALA A 329 15.12 8.99 -19.12
N ALA A 330 16.01 9.61 -18.36
CA ALA A 330 17.01 10.58 -18.85
C ALA A 330 16.52 11.91 -19.46
N ALA A 331 15.70 12.68 -18.74
CA ALA A 331 15.50 14.11 -19.05
C ALA A 331 15.61 15.03 -17.81
N GLU A 332 16.42 14.64 -16.84
CA GLU A 332 16.76 15.43 -15.64
C GLU A 332 17.54 16.73 -15.93
N THR A 333 17.74 17.16 -17.19
CA THR A 333 18.61 18.32 -17.49
C THR A 333 17.98 19.45 -18.29
N ALA A 334 16.74 19.30 -18.79
CA ALA A 334 16.16 20.31 -19.70
C ALA A 334 15.04 21.16 -19.07
N ILE A 335 14.18 20.59 -18.22
CA ILE A 335 12.99 21.29 -17.71
C ILE A 335 13.33 22.21 -16.52
N VAL A 336 14.28 21.82 -15.67
CA VAL A 336 14.72 22.64 -14.51
C VAL A 336 15.56 23.86 -14.93
N LYS A 337 15.97 23.97 -16.21
CA LYS A 337 16.73 25.13 -16.69
C LYS A 337 15.85 26.27 -17.23
N ASN A 338 14.53 26.07 -17.38
CA ASN A 338 13.62 27.07 -17.95
C ASN A 338 12.36 27.33 -17.09
N LEU A 339 12.39 26.93 -15.82
CA LEU A 339 11.53 27.44 -14.74
C LEU A 339 12.45 28.14 -13.73
#